data_AF-A0ABD5KC33-F1
#
_entry.id   AF-A0ABD5KC33-F1
#
_cell.length_a   1.000
_cell.length_b   1.000
_cell.length_c   1.000
_cell.angle_alpha   90.00
_cell.angle_beta   90.00
_cell.angle_gamma   90.00
#
_symmetry.space_group_name_H-M   'P 1'
#
loop_
_entity.id
_entity.type
_entity.pdbx_description
1 polymer ?
#
loop_
_entity_poly.entity_id
_entity_poly.type
_entity_poly.pdbx_seq_one_letter_code
_entity_poly.pdbx_strand_id
1 'polypeptide(L)'
;MTYSQRLSDGANSSDIIYLEHQIGTTKEELRIALEKQETYKRELSELKSSPIGKASKEGSDDQVLMEKASQTKNLIETLSAQLEQLQETLAKLGD
;
A
#
# COMPACT_ATOMS: atom_id res chain seq x y z
N MET A 1 16.76 28.36 39.65
CA MET A 1 16.19 28.66 38.32
C MET A 1 15.33 27.48 37.92
N THR A 2 14.02 27.60 37.99
CA THR A 2 13.09 26.54 37.60
C THR A 2 12.76 26.72 36.11
N TYR A 3 13.25 25.82 35.28
CA TYR A 3 12.88 25.75 33.87
C TYR A 3 11.42 25.30 33.78
N SER A 4 10.52 26.27 33.62
CA SER A 4 9.13 25.99 33.28
C SER A 4 9.04 25.78 31.76
N GLN A 5 9.22 24.54 31.31
CA GLN A 5 8.80 24.15 29.97
C GLN A 5 7.31 23.79 30.04
N ARG A 6 6.45 24.78 29.80
CA ARG A 6 5.12 24.49 29.26
C ARG A 6 5.29 24.38 27.75
N LEU A 7 5.53 23.16 27.27
CA LEU A 7 5.28 22.83 25.87
C LEU A 7 3.76 22.80 25.73
N SER A 8 3.20 23.96 25.41
CA SER A 8 1.78 24.13 25.13
C SER A 8 1.38 23.26 23.93
N ASP A 9 0.20 22.65 24.07
CA ASP A 9 -0.52 21.82 23.11
C ASP A 9 -0.61 22.44 21.70
N GLY A 10 0.37 22.15 20.86
CA GLY A 10 0.34 22.42 19.43
C GLY A 10 1.18 21.36 18.74
N ALA A 11 0.60 20.65 17.77
CA ALA A 11 1.32 19.70 16.95
C ALA A 11 2.65 20.31 16.50
N ASN A 12 3.77 19.66 16.84
CA ASN A 12 5.07 20.18 16.48
C ASN A 12 5.15 20.18 14.95
N SER A 13 5.60 21.26 14.32
CA SER A 13 5.65 21.36 12.86
C SER A 13 6.47 20.22 12.23
N SER A 14 7.43 19.66 12.98
CA SER A 14 8.17 18.45 12.62
C SER A 14 7.31 17.18 12.53
N ASP A 15 6.29 17.02 13.38
CA ASP A 15 5.40 15.85 13.37
C ASP A 15 4.46 15.88 12.17
N ILE A 16 3.99 17.08 11.79
CA ILE A 16 3.18 17.30 10.58
C ILE A 16 3.98 16.95 9.32
N ILE A 17 5.21 17.49 9.19
CA ILE A 17 6.08 17.21 8.04
C ILE A 17 6.39 15.70 7.94
N TYR A 18 6.62 15.04 9.07
CA TYR A 18 6.86 13.60 9.12
C TYR A 18 5.65 12.80 8.62
N LEU A 19 4.44 13.16 9.06
CA LEU A 19 3.20 12.52 8.60
C LEU A 19 2.94 12.75 7.12
N GLU A 20 3.16 13.97 6.61
CA GLU A 20 3.02 14.26 5.18
C GLU A 20 3.98 13.42 4.33
N HIS A 21 5.22 13.25 4.79
CA HIS A 21 6.20 12.37 4.14
C HIS A 21 5.73 10.91 4.15
N GLN A 22 5.27 10.40 5.30
CA GLN A 22 4.74 9.04 5.40
C GLN A 22 3.54 8.82 4.47
N ILE A 23 2.58 9.75 4.43
CA ILE A 23 1.43 9.72 3.51
C ILE A 23 1.91 9.66 2.06
N GLY A 24 2.93 10.46 1.70
CA GLY A 24 3.53 10.44 0.37
C GLY A 24 4.12 9.08 0.02
N THR A 25 4.92 8.50 0.91
CA THR A 25 5.52 7.17 0.73
C THR A 25 4.44 6.08 0.60
N THR A 26 3.45 6.04 1.50
CA THR A 26 2.38 5.04 1.48
C THR A 26 1.53 5.15 0.21
N LYS A 27 1.27 6.36 -0.31
CA LYS A 27 0.58 6.54 -1.60
C LYS A 27 1.35 5.97 -2.77
N GLU A 28 2.66 6.16 -2.81
CA GLU A 28 3.50 5.62 -3.88
C GLU A 28 3.59 4.09 -3.81
N GLU A 29 3.74 3.52 -2.62
CA GLU A 29 3.71 2.06 -2.41
C GLU A 29 2.35 1.47 -2.84
N LEU A 30 1.25 2.15 -2.51
CA LEU A 30 -0.09 1.75 -2.92
C LEU A 30 -0.23 1.76 -4.45
N ARG A 31 0.29 2.80 -5.12
CA ARG A 31 0.31 2.90 -6.59
C ARG A 31 1.05 1.73 -7.22
N ILE A 32 2.24 1.41 -6.70
CA ILE A 32 3.06 0.28 -7.19
C ILE A 32 2.34 -1.05 -6.97
N ALA A 33 1.69 -1.24 -5.81
CA ALA A 33 0.94 -2.45 -5.52
C ALA A 33 -0.27 -2.62 -6.48
N LEU A 34 -0.97 -1.54 -6.80
CA LEU A 34 -2.07 -1.56 -7.78
C LEU A 34 -1.58 -1.93 -9.19
N GLU A 35 -0.46 -1.37 -9.64
CA GLU A 35 0.15 -1.70 -10.93
C GLU A 35 0.57 -3.18 -11.01
N LYS A 36 1.17 -3.71 -9.94
CA LYS A 36 1.48 -5.15 -9.84
C LYS A 36 0.22 -6.01 -9.88
N GLN A 37 -0.86 -5.61 -9.21
CA GLN A 37 -2.11 -6.35 -9.25
C GLN A 37 -2.69 -6.40 -10.67
N GLU A 38 -2.65 -5.29 -11.41
CA GLU A 38 -3.09 -5.26 -12.81
C GLU A 38 -2.23 -6.18 -13.68
N THR A 39 -0.91 -6.16 -13.47
CA THR A 39 0.04 -7.01 -14.20
C THR A 39 -0.27 -8.49 -14.00
N TYR A 40 -0.45 -8.93 -12.74
CA TYR A 40 -0.81 -10.32 -12.45
C TYR A 40 -2.18 -10.72 -13.02
N LYS A 41 -3.16 -9.80 -13.06
CA LYS A 41 -4.45 -10.06 -13.71
C LYS A 41 -4.28 -10.26 -15.22
N ARG A 42 -3.41 -9.47 -15.87
CA ARG A 42 -3.11 -9.60 -17.29
C ARG A 42 -2.40 -10.91 -17.60
N GLU A 43 -1.37 -11.26 -16.85
CA GLU A 43 -0.63 -12.53 -16.99
C GLU A 43 -1.56 -13.74 -16.81
N LEU A 44 -2.45 -13.71 -15.82
CA LEU A 44 -3.47 -14.76 -15.63
C LEU A 44 -4.44 -14.86 -16.81
N SER A 45 -4.80 -13.74 -17.43
CA SER A 45 -5.68 -13.73 -18.60
C SER A 45 -4.96 -14.27 -19.84
N GLU A 46 -3.69 -13.94 -20.02
CA GLU A 46 -2.86 -14.42 -21.13
C GLU A 46 -2.65 -15.93 -21.04
N LEU A 47 -2.31 -16.46 -19.85
CA LEU A 47 -2.18 -17.90 -19.61
C LEU A 47 -3.46 -18.66 -19.96
N LYS A 48 -4.63 -18.14 -19.54
CA LYS A 48 -5.94 -18.74 -19.86
C LYS A 48 -6.29 -18.72 -21.35
N SER A 49 -5.77 -17.73 -22.09
CA SER A 49 -6.05 -17.53 -23.51
C SER A 49 -5.10 -18.27 -24.45
N SER A 50 -3.93 -18.72 -23.97
CA SER A 50 -2.89 -19.32 -24.80
C SER A 50 -3.22 -20.77 -25.18
N PRO A 51 -3.39 -21.12 -26.48
CA PRO A 51 -3.76 -22.48 -26.90
C PRO A 51 -2.61 -23.49 -26.79
N ILE A 52 -1.37 -23.01 -26.67
CA ILE A 52 -0.13 -23.80 -26.81
C ILE A 52 0.38 -24.33 -25.44
N GLY A 53 -0.14 -23.83 -24.32
CA GLY A 53 0.33 -24.16 -22.96
C GLY A 53 -0.40 -25.32 -22.24
N LYS A 54 -1.45 -25.88 -22.85
CA LYS A 54 -2.42 -26.83 -22.27
C LYS A 54 -1.87 -28.15 -21.69
N ALA A 55 -0.57 -28.42 -21.78
CA ALA A 55 -0.07 -29.80 -21.68
C ALA A 55 0.95 -30.11 -20.57
N SER A 56 1.58 -29.17 -19.85
CA SER A 56 2.66 -29.62 -18.92
C SER A 56 2.98 -28.82 -17.65
N LYS A 57 2.50 -27.58 -17.45
CA LYS A 57 2.83 -26.79 -16.23
C LYS A 57 1.70 -25.93 -15.65
N GLU A 58 0.52 -25.92 -16.28
CA GLU A 58 -0.60 -25.02 -15.95
C GLU A 58 -1.06 -25.05 -14.49
N GLY A 59 -0.86 -26.13 -13.74
CA GLY A 59 -1.26 -26.18 -12.33
C GLY A 59 -0.39 -25.36 -11.39
N SER A 60 0.89 -25.16 -11.70
CA SER A 60 1.84 -24.50 -10.79
C SER A 60 1.89 -22.99 -11.01
N ASP A 61 1.93 -22.55 -12.27
CA ASP A 61 2.16 -21.13 -12.58
C ASP A 61 0.90 -20.28 -12.35
N ASP A 62 -0.29 -20.79 -12.70
CA ASP A 62 -1.57 -20.14 -12.39
C ASP A 62 -1.76 -20.01 -10.87
N GLN A 63 -1.44 -21.05 -10.10
CA GLN A 63 -1.59 -21.05 -8.65
C GLN A 63 -0.65 -20.03 -7.99
N VAL A 64 0.61 -19.96 -8.44
CA VAL A 64 1.58 -18.96 -7.98
C VAL A 64 1.12 -17.55 -8.30
N LEU A 65 0.59 -17.30 -9.50
CA LEU A 65 0.07 -15.98 -9.88
C LEU A 65 -1.18 -15.61 -9.09
N MET A 66 -2.07 -16.56 -8.82
CA MET A 66 -3.26 -16.34 -8.00
C MET A 66 -2.89 -16.02 -6.54
N GLU A 67 -1.87 -16.68 -6.00
CA GLU A 67 -1.31 -16.39 -4.68
C GLU A 67 -0.69 -15.00 -4.65
N LYS A 68 0.16 -14.66 -5.62
CA LYS A 68 0.77 -13.31 -5.75
C LYS A 68 -0.29 -12.21 -5.89
N ALA A 69 -1.34 -12.44 -6.67
CA ALA A 69 -2.45 -11.51 -6.80
C ALA A 69 -3.20 -11.32 -5.47
N SER A 70 -3.41 -12.41 -4.71
CA SER A 70 -4.05 -12.37 -3.39
C SER A 70 -3.19 -11.65 -2.36
N GLN A 71 -1.88 -11.93 -2.31
CA GLN A 71 -0.92 -11.23 -1.46
C GLN A 71 -0.87 -9.73 -1.78
N THR A 72 -0.85 -9.39 -3.07
CA THR A 72 -0.85 -7.99 -3.52
C THR A 72 -2.14 -7.29 -3.16
N LYS A 73 -3.29 -7.99 -3.24
CA LYS A 73 -4.57 -7.44 -2.78
C LYS A 73 -4.57 -7.16 -1.27
N ASN A 74 -4.08 -8.08 -0.45
CA ASN A 74 -3.96 -7.86 0.99
C ASN A 74 -3.01 -6.69 1.32
N LEU A 75 -1.93 -6.54 0.55
CA LEU A 75 -1.03 -5.40 0.67
C LEU A 75 -1.72 -4.08 0.32
N ILE A 76 -2.50 -4.04 -0.77
CA ILE A 76 -3.32 -2.87 -1.14
C ILE A 76 -4.28 -2.50 -0.03
N GLU A 77 -4.99 -3.46 0.55
CA GLU A 77 -5.93 -3.23 1.66
C GLU A 77 -5.21 -2.68 2.90
N THR A 78 -4.05 -3.25 3.24
CA THR A 78 -3.23 -2.80 4.37
C THR A 78 -2.72 -1.37 4.17
N LEU A 79 -2.14 -1.08 3.01
CA LEU A 79 -1.63 0.25 2.68
C LEU A 79 -2.75 1.29 2.62
N SER A 80 -3.93 0.92 2.13
CA SER A 80 -5.10 1.80 2.10
C SER A 80 -5.57 2.16 3.52
N ALA A 81 -5.66 1.16 4.42
CA ALA A 81 -6.02 1.39 5.81
C ALA A 81 -4.96 2.24 6.54
N GLN A 82 -3.67 1.96 6.32
CA GLN A 82 -2.58 2.77 6.87
C GLN A 82 -2.65 4.22 6.38
N LEU A 83 -2.93 4.42 5.09
CA LEU A 83 -3.05 5.76 4.51
C LEU A 83 -4.21 6.54 5.15
N GLU A 84 -5.36 5.90 5.33
CA GLU A 84 -6.53 6.51 5.98
C GLU A 84 -6.21 6.93 7.42
N GLN A 85 -5.55 6.06 8.20
CA GLN A 85 -5.14 6.38 9.57
C GLN A 85 -4.14 7.54 9.63
N LEU A 86 -3.17 7.58 8.71
CA LEU A 86 -2.20 8.67 8.63
C LEU A 86 -2.87 10.00 8.27
N GLN A 87 -3.83 9.98 7.33
CA GLN A 87 -4.61 11.15 6.95
C GLN A 87 -5.50 11.65 8.09
N GLU A 88 -6.16 10.74 8.83
CA GLU A 88 -6.96 11.08 10.01
C GLU A 88 -6.09 11.69 11.12
N THR A 89 -4.90 11.13 11.35
CA THR A 89 -3.94 11.65 12.33
C THR A 89 -3.46 13.04 11.95
N LEU A 90 -3.13 13.26 10.68
CA LEU A 90 -2.74 14.58 10.17
C LEU A 90 -3.88 15.61 10.31
N ALA A 91 -5.12 15.21 9.99
CA ALA A 91 -6.29 16.08 10.13
C ALA A 91 -6.50 16.51 11.60
N LYS A 92 -6.37 15.59 12.55
CA LYS A 92 -6.47 15.89 14.00
C LYS A 92 -5.36 16.79 14.54
N LEU A 93 -4.21 16.86 13.85
CA LEU A 93 -3.09 17.72 14.24
C LEU A 93 -3.16 19.11 13.59
N GLY A 94 -3.96 19.26 12.53
CA GLY A 94 -4.20 20.53 11.84
C GLY A 94 -5.46 21.29 12.26
N ASP A 95 -6.34 20.64 13.03
CA ASP A 95 -7.60 21.19 13.59
C ASP A 95 -7.40 21.66 15.05
#